data_AF-A0A932EAH3-F1
#
_entry.id   AF-A0A932EAH3-F1
#
_cell.length_a   1.000
_cell.length_b   1.000
_cell.length_c   1.000
_cell.angle_alpha   90.00
_cell.angle_beta   90.00
_cell.angle_gamma   90.00
#
_symmetry.space_group_name_H-M   'P 1'
#
loop_
_entity.id
_entity.type
_entity.pdbx_description
1 polymer ?
#
loop_
_entity_poly.entity_id
_entity_poly.type
_entity_poly.pdbx_seq_one_letter_code
_entity_poly.pdbx_strand_id
1 'polypeptide(L)'
;MSLFLVKYLITALVAGALGGAAMEFVMWLISRAGLARGDMVLALGSLITKSREHAYRVGLVVHATAAFGFALVYVLLMVTLGMTRLPNSLMLGLGVATFQGIVVALMIVWVVADQHPLEEFKEADLLVGLSHVAGHAAFGAIVGLVVAVAQF
;
A
#
# COMPACT_ATOMS: atom_id res chain seq x y z
N MET A 1 -0.84 29.21 7.76
CA MET A 1 -1.81 28.15 7.38
C MET A 1 -1.55 27.60 5.97
N SER A 2 -1.37 28.44 4.94
CA SER A 2 -1.08 28.00 3.57
C SER A 2 0.22 27.18 3.44
N LEU A 3 1.31 27.60 4.07
CA LEU A 3 2.60 26.90 4.00
C LEU A 3 2.53 25.48 4.59
N PHE A 4 1.81 25.31 5.69
CA PHE A 4 1.59 24.00 6.31
C PHE A 4 0.81 23.07 5.38
N LEU A 5 -0.31 23.55 4.82
CA LEU A 5 -1.13 22.75 3.92
C LEU A 5 -0.35 22.32 2.66
N VAL A 6 0.40 23.24 2.06
CA VAL A 6 1.24 22.92 0.89
C VAL A 6 2.28 21.88 1.24
N LYS A 7 2.99 22.04 2.37
CA LYS A 7 3.99 21.07 2.84
C LYS A 7 3.37 19.71 3.11
N TYR A 8 2.22 19.67 3.78
CA TYR A 8 1.41 18.48 4.03
C TYR A 8 1.08 17.74 2.73
N LEU A 9 0.46 18.43 1.77
CA LEU A 9 0.03 17.83 0.51
C LEU A 9 1.22 17.32 -0.32
N ILE A 10 2.29 18.12 -0.45
CA ILE A 10 3.49 17.69 -1.19
C ILE A 10 4.11 16.46 -0.52
N THR A 11 4.24 16.46 0.81
CA THR A 11 4.85 15.34 1.51
C THR A 11 4.00 14.08 1.36
N ALA A 12 2.67 14.18 1.49
CA ALA A 12 1.78 13.06 1.31
C ALA A 12 1.78 12.51 -0.12
N LEU A 13 1.85 13.37 -1.14
CA LEU A 13 1.94 12.94 -2.54
C LEU A 13 3.27 12.23 -2.81
N VAL A 14 4.39 12.78 -2.34
CA VAL A 14 5.71 12.13 -2.47
C VAL A 14 5.74 10.81 -1.72
N ALA A 15 5.22 10.78 -0.49
CA ALA A 15 5.15 9.59 0.33
C ALA A 15 4.26 8.50 -0.30
N GLY A 16 3.12 8.87 -0.88
CA GLY A 16 2.23 7.95 -1.58
C GLY A 16 2.85 7.38 -2.84
N ALA A 17 3.51 8.21 -3.66
CA ALA A 17 4.19 7.76 -4.87
C ALA A 17 5.34 6.80 -4.54
N LEU A 18 6.25 7.21 -3.64
CA LEU A 18 7.41 6.40 -3.27
C LEU A 18 7.00 5.15 -2.48
N GLY A 19 6.03 5.28 -1.58
CA GLY A 19 5.51 4.16 -0.79
C GLY A 19 4.81 3.13 -1.67
N GLY A 20 3.95 3.57 -2.59
CA GLY A 20 3.28 2.69 -3.55
C GLY A 20 4.28 1.96 -4.44
N ALA A 21 5.28 2.68 -4.96
CA ALA A 21 6.36 2.08 -5.76
C ALA A 21 7.18 1.06 -4.94
N ALA A 22 7.47 1.33 -3.66
CA ALA A 22 8.19 0.41 -2.80
C ALA A 22 7.38 -0.86 -2.49
N MET A 23 6.07 -0.72 -2.26
CA MET A 23 5.17 -1.85 -2.09
C MET A 23 5.17 -2.75 -3.32
N GLU A 24 4.95 -2.16 -4.51
CA GLU A 24 4.96 -2.90 -5.78
C GLU A 24 6.31 -3.58 -6.02
N PHE A 25 7.41 -2.89 -5.74
CA PHE A 25 8.74 -3.46 -5.87
C PHE A 25 8.96 -4.66 -4.95
N VAL A 26 8.54 -4.57 -3.69
CA VAL A 26 8.65 -5.69 -2.73
C VAL A 26 7.78 -6.88 -3.16
N MET A 27 6.54 -6.62 -3.55
CA MET A 27 5.64 -7.68 -4.03
C MET A 27 6.15 -8.33 -5.32
N TRP A 28 6.69 -7.54 -6.23
CA TRP A 28 7.35 -8.03 -7.44
C TRP A 28 8.55 -8.92 -7.12
N LEU A 29 9.39 -8.54 -6.14
CA LEU A 29 10.51 -9.39 -5.69
C LEU A 29 10.03 -10.72 -5.12
N ILE A 30 9.01 -10.70 -4.26
CA ILE A 30 8.42 -11.90 -3.66
C ILE A 30 7.84 -12.82 -4.74
N SER A 31 7.13 -12.24 -5.72
CA SER A 31 6.56 -13.00 -6.83
C SER A 31 7.65 -13.59 -7.73
N ARG A 32 8.71 -12.83 -8.01
CA ARG A 32 9.86 -13.31 -8.79
C ARG A 32 10.65 -14.42 -8.09
N ALA A 33 10.64 -14.44 -6.76
CA ALA A 33 11.18 -15.54 -5.96
C ALA A 33 10.28 -16.80 -5.96
N GLY A 34 9.11 -16.74 -6.59
CA GLY A 34 8.17 -17.86 -6.66
C GLY A 34 7.38 -18.10 -5.37
N LEU A 35 7.44 -17.18 -4.41
CA LEU A 35 6.85 -17.34 -3.07
C LEU A 35 5.35 -17.04 -3.03
N ALA A 36 4.86 -16.16 -3.91
CA ALA A 36 3.45 -15.83 -4.03
C ALA A 36 3.11 -15.53 -5.50
N ARG A 37 1.94 -15.99 -5.94
CA ARG A 37 1.42 -15.74 -7.29
C ARG A 37 0.21 -14.83 -7.19
N GLY A 38 0.23 -13.75 -7.95
CA GLY A 38 -0.86 -12.77 -7.98
C GLY A 38 -0.31 -11.37 -8.23
N ASP A 39 -0.47 -10.90 -9.45
CA ASP A 39 -0.25 -9.49 -9.76
C ASP A 39 -1.38 -8.69 -9.08
N MET A 40 -1.04 -7.94 -8.02
CA MET A 40 -2.01 -7.17 -7.23
C MET A 40 -2.75 -6.16 -8.08
N VAL A 41 -2.06 -5.49 -9.01
CA VAL A 41 -2.64 -4.49 -9.90
C VAL A 41 -3.66 -5.18 -10.80
N LEU A 42 -3.31 -6.32 -11.39
CA LEU A 42 -4.22 -7.09 -12.22
C LEU A 42 -5.43 -7.63 -11.42
N ALA A 43 -5.18 -8.18 -10.23
CA ALA A 43 -6.23 -8.70 -9.34
C ALA A 43 -7.23 -7.59 -8.98
N LEU A 44 -6.75 -6.47 -8.46
CA LEU A 44 -7.57 -5.32 -8.08
C LEU A 44 -8.39 -4.77 -9.24
N GLY A 45 -7.75 -4.65 -10.40
CA GLY A 45 -8.43 -4.22 -11.61
C GLY A 45 -9.51 -5.18 -12.06
N SER A 46 -9.22 -6.47 -12.07
CA SER A 46 -10.13 -7.51 -12.54
C SER A 46 -11.31 -7.76 -11.61
N LEU A 47 -11.18 -7.49 -10.31
CA LEU A 47 -12.32 -7.41 -9.37
C LEU A 47 -13.37 -6.39 -9.84
N ILE A 48 -12.92 -5.28 -10.40
CA ILE A 48 -13.80 -4.18 -10.83
C ILE A 48 -14.28 -4.39 -12.27
N THR A 49 -13.37 -4.69 -13.19
CA THR A 49 -13.67 -4.85 -14.61
C THR A 49 -14.29 -6.19 -14.96
N LYS A 50 -14.25 -7.16 -14.03
CA LYS A 50 -14.68 -8.55 -14.22
C LYS A 50 -14.04 -9.25 -15.42
N SER A 51 -12.91 -8.75 -15.90
CA SER A 51 -12.22 -9.19 -17.12
C SER A 51 -10.75 -8.78 -17.09
N ARG A 52 -9.88 -9.52 -17.79
CA ARG A 52 -8.45 -9.21 -17.85
C ARG A 52 -8.09 -8.04 -18.79
N GLU A 53 -8.85 -7.84 -19.87
CA GLU A 53 -8.48 -6.95 -20.99
C GLU A 53 -8.21 -5.49 -20.57
N HIS A 54 -8.92 -4.99 -19.56
CA HIS A 54 -8.74 -3.64 -19.03
C HIS A 54 -8.36 -3.60 -17.54
N ALA A 55 -8.20 -4.76 -16.91
CA ALA A 55 -7.95 -4.87 -15.49
C ALA A 55 -6.68 -4.11 -15.07
N TYR A 56 -5.55 -4.35 -15.74
CA TYR A 56 -4.28 -3.75 -15.33
C TYR A 56 -4.34 -2.21 -15.22
N ARG A 57 -4.94 -1.55 -16.22
CA ARG A 57 -5.08 -0.08 -16.22
C ARG A 57 -5.98 0.40 -15.08
N VAL A 58 -7.12 -0.26 -14.88
CA VAL A 58 -8.06 0.10 -13.80
C VAL A 58 -7.42 -0.14 -12.44
N GLY A 59 -6.80 -1.30 -12.26
CA GLY A 59 -6.09 -1.66 -11.04
C GLY A 59 -4.98 -0.69 -10.70
N LEU A 60 -4.21 -0.22 -11.69
CA LEU A 60 -3.12 0.74 -11.46
C LEU A 60 -3.66 2.07 -10.96
N VAL A 61 -4.75 2.56 -11.57
CA VAL A 61 -5.42 3.80 -11.13
C VAL A 61 -5.95 3.66 -9.72
N VAL A 62 -6.59 2.53 -9.40
CA VAL A 62 -7.13 2.29 -8.05
C VAL A 62 -6.02 2.16 -7.02
N HIS A 63 -4.96 1.40 -7.33
CA HIS A 63 -3.81 1.24 -6.44
C HIS A 63 -3.11 2.58 -6.19
N ALA A 64 -2.82 3.35 -7.25
CA ALA A 64 -2.19 4.66 -7.11
C ALA A 64 -3.06 5.63 -6.29
N THR A 65 -4.37 5.66 -6.55
CA THR A 65 -5.30 6.52 -5.81
C THR A 65 -5.36 6.12 -4.33
N ALA A 66 -5.39 4.81 -4.04
CA ALA A 66 -5.34 4.30 -2.68
C ALA A 66 -4.01 4.64 -2.00
N ALA A 67 -2.87 4.50 -2.68
CA ALA A 67 -1.55 4.83 -2.15
C ALA A 67 -1.46 6.31 -1.72
N PHE A 68 -1.97 7.23 -2.55
CA PHE A 68 -2.07 8.64 -2.17
C PHE A 68 -3.05 8.89 -1.02
N GLY A 69 -4.22 8.26 -1.06
CA GLY A 69 -5.23 8.36 0.00
C GLY A 69 -4.70 7.91 1.37
N PHE A 70 -4.06 6.75 1.44
CA PHE A 70 -3.46 6.25 2.67
C PHE A 70 -2.27 7.09 3.13
N ALA A 71 -1.42 7.56 2.21
CA ALA A 71 -0.32 8.44 2.57
C ALA A 71 -0.81 9.75 3.20
N LEU A 72 -1.90 10.35 2.69
CA LEU A 72 -2.53 11.52 3.31
C LEU A 72 -2.90 11.26 4.78
N VAL A 73 -3.53 10.11 5.05
CA VAL A 73 -3.92 9.72 6.42
C VAL A 73 -2.69 9.49 7.29
N TYR A 74 -1.66 8.82 6.78
CA TYR A 74 -0.46 8.51 7.56
C TYR A 74 0.34 9.75 7.92
N VAL A 75 0.57 10.63 6.94
CA VAL A 75 1.25 11.90 7.18
C VAL A 75 0.45 12.73 8.19
N LEU A 76 -0.88 12.78 8.05
CA LEU A 76 -1.72 13.51 8.99
C LEU A 76 -1.59 12.94 10.40
N LEU A 77 -1.64 11.62 10.56
CA LEU A 77 -1.49 10.93 11.84
C LEU A 77 -0.12 11.22 12.48
N MET A 78 0.97 11.14 11.72
CA MET A 78 2.32 11.42 12.25
C MET A 78 2.46 12.87 12.70
N VAL A 79 1.90 13.81 11.93
CA VAL A 79 1.92 15.24 12.24
C VAL A 79 1.07 15.55 13.47
N THR A 80 -0.14 15.00 13.58
CA THR A 80 -1.04 15.24 14.72
C THR A 80 -0.49 14.67 16.02
N LEU A 81 0.21 13.53 15.96
CA LEU A 81 0.86 12.92 17.12
C LEU A 81 2.23 13.53 17.44
N GLY A 82 2.74 14.46 16.63
CA GLY A 82 4.09 15.02 16.77
C GLY A 82 5.21 13.99 16.55
N MET A 83 4.91 12.86 15.92
CA MET A 83 5.85 11.76 15.66
C MET A 83 6.49 11.87 14.27
N THR A 84 7.07 13.04 13.98
CA THR A 84 7.56 13.38 12.63
C THR A 84 9.05 13.11 12.43
N ARG A 85 9.81 12.83 13.50
CA ARG A 85 11.26 12.60 13.46
C ARG A 85 11.61 11.13 13.62
N LEU A 86 12.78 10.74 13.11
CA LEU A 86 13.34 9.41 13.39
C LEU A 86 13.73 9.27 14.87
N PRO A 87 13.59 8.06 15.45
CA PRO A 87 13.06 6.83 14.83
C PRO A 87 11.52 6.75 14.83
N ASN A 88 10.84 7.69 15.50
CA ASN A 88 9.40 7.64 15.78
C ASN A 88 8.53 7.58 14.51
N SER A 89 8.80 8.40 13.50
CA SER A 89 8.03 8.39 12.25
C SER A 89 8.14 7.07 11.49
N LEU A 90 9.33 6.46 11.49
CA LEU A 90 9.58 5.16 10.88
C LEU A 90 8.85 4.05 11.66
N MET A 91 8.95 4.04 12.99
CA MET A 91 8.26 3.06 13.83
C MET A 91 6.74 3.16 13.68
N LEU A 92 6.19 4.38 13.69
CA LEU A 92 4.76 4.61 13.51
C LEU A 92 4.31 4.20 12.09
N GLY A 93 5.08 4.55 11.06
CA GLY A 93 4.80 4.17 9.68
C GLY A 93 4.78 2.66 9.50
N LEU A 94 5.81 1.96 9.99
CA LEU A 94 5.88 0.50 9.99
C LEU A 94 4.72 -0.13 10.74
N GLY A 95 4.41 0.35 11.95
CA GLY A 95 3.34 -0.21 12.79
C GLY A 95 1.97 -0.08 12.14
N VAL A 96 1.61 1.13 11.69
CA VAL A 96 0.31 1.39 11.05
C VAL A 96 0.19 0.63 9.73
N ALA A 97 1.24 0.59 8.91
CA ALA A 97 1.20 -0.12 7.65
C ALA A 97 1.15 -1.62 7.81
N THR A 98 1.89 -2.18 8.76
CA THR A 98 1.83 -3.62 9.05
C THR A 98 0.41 -4.00 9.50
N PHE A 99 -0.19 -3.20 10.40
CA PHE A 99 -1.58 -3.41 10.81
C PHE A 99 -2.55 -3.34 9.62
N GLN A 100 -2.44 -2.31 8.78
CA GLN A 100 -3.23 -2.20 7.55
C GLN A 100 -3.01 -3.39 6.62
N GLY A 101 -1.76 -3.84 6.47
CA GLY A 101 -1.41 -5.00 5.67
C GLY A 101 -2.03 -6.29 6.18
N ILE A 102 -2.13 -6.47 7.50
CA ILE A 102 -2.84 -7.61 8.10
C ILE A 102 -4.33 -7.54 7.76
N VAL A 103 -4.96 -6.36 7.89
CA VAL A 103 -6.37 -6.18 7.52
C VAL A 103 -6.59 -6.51 6.03
N VAL A 104 -5.74 -5.99 5.15
CA VAL A 104 -5.80 -6.27 3.71
C VAL A 104 -5.56 -7.75 3.41
N ALA A 105 -4.58 -8.38 4.05
CA ALA A 105 -4.29 -9.81 3.89
C ALA A 105 -5.50 -10.68 4.27
N LEU A 106 -6.15 -10.37 5.39
CA LEU A 106 -7.36 -11.07 5.82
C LEU A 106 -8.51 -10.84 4.83
N MET A 107 -8.70 -9.61 4.37
CA MET A 107 -9.71 -9.31 3.34
C MET A 107 -9.44 -10.10 2.06
N ILE A 108 -8.18 -10.22 1.64
CA ILE A 108 -7.81 -10.95 0.43
C ILE A 108 -8.17 -12.43 0.55
N VAL A 109 -7.68 -13.07 1.61
CA VAL A 109 -7.82 -14.52 1.79
C VAL A 109 -9.26 -14.95 2.05
N TRP A 110 -10.04 -14.13 2.76
CA TRP A 110 -11.37 -14.55 3.24
C TRP A 110 -12.55 -13.93 2.49
N VAL A 111 -12.36 -12.82 1.79
CA VAL A 111 -13.47 -12.11 1.12
C VAL A 111 -13.22 -12.02 -0.36
N VAL A 112 -12.04 -11.54 -0.75
CA VAL A 112 -11.71 -11.30 -2.16
C VAL A 112 -11.54 -12.62 -2.90
N ALA A 113 -10.82 -13.59 -2.34
CA ALA A 113 -10.59 -14.89 -2.95
C ALA A 113 -11.91 -15.58 -3.30
N ASP A 114 -12.85 -15.67 -2.34
CA ASP A 114 -14.15 -16.33 -2.55
C ASP A 114 -15.02 -15.66 -3.62
N GLN A 115 -14.91 -14.34 -3.78
CA GLN A 115 -15.76 -13.55 -4.68
C GLN A 115 -15.07 -13.14 -5.98
N HIS A 116 -13.80 -13.52 -6.17
CA HIS A 116 -13.02 -13.02 -7.29
C HIS A 116 -13.61 -13.50 -8.63
N PRO A 117 -13.82 -12.64 -9.64
CA PRO A 117 -14.44 -13.04 -10.91
C PRO A 117 -13.56 -13.94 -11.78
N LEU A 118 -12.24 -13.92 -11.57
CA LEU A 118 -11.27 -14.75 -12.27
C LEU A 118 -10.76 -15.88 -11.36
N GLU A 119 -10.79 -17.11 -11.85
CA GLU A 119 -10.39 -18.33 -11.13
C GLU A 119 -8.97 -18.27 -10.57
N GLU A 120 -8.02 -17.69 -11.30
CA GLU A 120 -6.61 -17.63 -10.90
C GLU A 120 -6.35 -16.86 -9.58
N PHE A 121 -7.28 -15.99 -9.17
CA PHE A 121 -7.17 -15.19 -7.96
C PHE A 121 -8.09 -15.69 -6.84
N LYS A 122 -8.90 -16.73 -7.10
CA LYS A 122 -9.72 -17.39 -6.08
C LYS A 122 -8.89 -18.31 -5.17
N GLU A 123 -7.69 -18.68 -5.60
CA GLU A 123 -6.76 -19.52 -4.83
C GLU A 123 -5.78 -18.69 -3.98
N ALA A 124 -6.08 -17.40 -3.71
CA ALA A 124 -5.21 -16.56 -2.91
C ALA A 124 -5.10 -17.09 -1.48
N ASP A 125 -3.90 -17.57 -1.13
CA ASP A 125 -3.62 -18.22 0.14
C ASP A 125 -2.95 -17.26 1.15
N LEU A 126 -2.59 -17.79 2.31
CA LEU A 126 -1.90 -17.03 3.35
C LEU A 126 -0.55 -16.47 2.88
N LEU A 127 0.14 -17.08 1.91
CA LEU A 127 1.40 -16.55 1.37
C LEU A 127 1.13 -15.29 0.54
N VAL A 128 0.06 -15.28 -0.25
CA VAL A 128 -0.40 -14.06 -0.95
C VAL A 128 -0.74 -12.97 0.08
N GLY A 129 -1.47 -13.32 1.15
CA GLY A 129 -1.75 -12.40 2.25
C GLY A 129 -0.48 -11.84 2.91
N LEU A 130 0.47 -12.69 3.29
CA LEU A 130 1.73 -12.27 3.90
C LEU A 130 2.60 -11.41 2.98
N SER A 131 2.55 -11.64 1.67
CA SER A 131 3.24 -10.78 0.71
C SER A 131 2.68 -9.35 0.70
N HIS A 132 1.37 -9.19 0.89
CA HIS A 132 0.75 -7.88 1.08
C HIS A 132 1.15 -7.24 2.41
N VAL A 133 1.26 -8.02 3.50
CA VAL A 133 1.78 -7.49 4.78
C VAL A 133 3.19 -6.93 4.58
N ALA A 134 4.07 -7.65 3.90
CA ALA A 134 5.42 -7.19 3.59
C ALA A 134 5.43 -5.95 2.69
N GLY A 135 4.60 -5.94 1.64
CA GLY A 135 4.43 -4.78 0.76
C GLY A 135 3.95 -3.54 1.52
N HIS A 136 2.95 -3.68 2.39
CA HIS A 136 2.48 -2.60 3.24
C HIS A 136 3.54 -2.16 4.26
N ALA A 137 4.28 -3.07 4.88
CA ALA A 137 5.39 -2.68 5.76
C ALA A 137 6.41 -1.80 5.02
N ALA A 138 6.75 -2.13 3.77
CA ALA A 138 7.62 -1.31 2.92
C ALA A 138 7.00 0.06 2.61
N PHE A 139 5.70 0.11 2.28
CA PHE A 139 4.96 1.36 2.12
C PHE A 139 5.09 2.24 3.37
N GLY A 140 4.78 1.70 4.55
CA GLY A 140 4.85 2.41 5.82
C GLY A 140 6.24 2.93 6.17
N ALA A 141 7.26 2.12 5.90
CA ALA A 141 8.65 2.51 6.11
C ALA A 141 9.01 3.75 5.28
N ILE A 142 8.68 3.73 3.98
CA ILE A 142 8.95 4.85 3.08
C ILE A 142 8.16 6.09 3.48
N VAL A 143 6.88 5.96 3.83
CA VAL A 143 6.09 7.11 4.32
C VAL A 143 6.72 7.72 5.57
N GLY A 144 7.13 6.91 6.55
CA GLY A 144 7.79 7.39 7.76
C GLY A 144 9.13 8.08 7.50
N LEU A 145 9.92 7.58 6.54
CA LEU A 145 11.17 8.20 6.11
C LEU A 145 10.93 9.53 5.39
N VAL A 146 9.96 9.59 4.48
CA VAL A 146 9.60 10.82 3.75
C VAL A 146 9.13 11.90 4.72
N VAL A 147 8.32 11.56 5.72
CA VAL A 147 7.88 12.49 6.77
C VAL A 147 9.08 13.00 7.60
N ALA A 148 10.01 12.12 7.96
CA ALA A 148 11.24 12.52 8.67
C ALA A 148 12.08 13.50 7.86
N VAL A 149 12.27 13.24 6.57
CA VAL A 149 13.05 14.12 5.68
C VAL A 149 12.34 15.45 5.46
N ALA A 150 11.00 15.46 5.42
CA ALA A 150 10.22 16.69 5.27
C ALA A 150 10.30 17.62 6.49
N GLN A 151 10.77 17.13 7.65
CA GLN A 151 10.97 17.93 8.88
C GLN A 151 9.70 18.70 9.29
N PHE A 152 8.57 18.00 9.42
CA PHE A 152 7.34 18.59 10.00
C PHE A 152 7.53 19.01 11.45
#